data_AF-A0A6P0L923-F1
#
_entry.id   AF-A0A6P0L923-F1
#
_cell.length_a   1.000
_cell.length_b   1.000
_cell.length_c   1.000
_cell.angle_alpha   90.00
_cell.angle_beta   90.00
_cell.angle_gamma   90.00
#
_symmetry.space_group_name_H-M   'P 1'
#
loop_
_entity.id
_entity.type
_entity.pdbx_description
1 polymer ?
#
loop_
_entity_poly.entity_id
_entity_poly.type
_entity_poly.pdbx_seq_one_letter_code
_entity_poly.pdbx_strand_id
1 'polypeptide(L)' 'MPRGGYRDNSGRKPKWNLGQTKAVRIPVVIADTILEVAKRLDEGESIESVIMPKSETTQLSQGVGEIGTSKADSKD' A
#
# COMPACT_ATOMS: atom_id res chain seq x y z
N MET A 1 13.25 -47.02 -3.12
CA MET A 1 12.27 -46.02 -3.56
C MET A 1 13.02 -44.77 -4.03
N PRO A 2 12.84 -44.29 -5.27
CA PRO A 2 13.47 -43.05 -5.71
C PRO A 2 12.80 -41.86 -5.02
N ARG A 3 13.58 -41.06 -4.29
CA ARG A 3 13.11 -39.78 -3.74
C ARG A 3 13.16 -38.76 -4.88
N GLY A 4 12.03 -38.10 -5.17
CA GLY A 4 11.97 -37.06 -6.20
C GLY A 4 13.02 -35.99 -5.94
N GLY A 5 14.06 -35.97 -6.76
CA GLY A 5 15.16 -35.01 -6.67
C GLY A 5 14.83 -33.70 -7.38
N TYR A 6 15.52 -32.64 -6.94
CA TYR A 6 15.55 -31.33 -7.58
C TYR A 6 15.82 -31.48 -9.09
N ARG A 7 15.02 -30.80 -9.91
CA ARG A 7 15.25 -30.69 -11.36
C ARG A 7 15.68 -29.27 -11.67
N ASP A 8 16.80 -29.12 -12.37
CA ASP A 8 17.07 -27.88 -13.09
C ASP A 8 15.91 -27.65 -14.07
N ASN A 9 15.30 -26.47 -14.01
CA ASN A 9 14.03 -26.12 -14.68
C ASN A 9 12.73 -26.57 -14.01
N SER A 10 12.75 -27.00 -12.73
CA SER A 10 11.51 -27.25 -11.95
C SER A 10 10.67 -26.01 -11.64
N GLY A 11 11.02 -24.83 -12.17
CA GLY A 11 10.28 -23.59 -11.94
C GLY A 11 10.23 -23.26 -10.45
N ARG A 12 11.31 -22.67 -9.91
CA ARG A 12 11.25 -22.15 -8.54
C ARG A 12 10.05 -21.20 -8.46
N LYS A 13 9.23 -21.36 -7.41
CA LYS A 13 8.10 -20.45 -7.18
C LYS A 13 8.65 -19.02 -7.21
N PRO A 14 8.01 -18.08 -7.91
CA PRO A 14 8.44 -16.69 -7.90
C PRO A 14 8.55 -16.22 -6.45
N LYS A 15 9.74 -15.73 -6.11
CA LYS A 15 10.05 -15.25 -4.77
C LYS A 15 9.56 -13.82 -4.69
N TRP A 16 8.58 -13.56 -3.84
CA TRP A 16 8.15 -12.22 -3.48
C TRP A 16 9.21 -11.59 -2.56
N ASN A 17 9.56 -10.33 -2.77
CA ASN A 17 10.51 -9.58 -1.94
C ASN A 17 9.98 -9.42 -0.51
N LEU A 18 8.68 -9.18 -0.35
CA LEU A 18 7.99 -9.12 0.95
C LEU A 18 7.79 -10.51 1.58
N GLY A 19 8.12 -11.58 0.86
CA GLY A 19 8.21 -12.95 1.36
C GLY A 19 6.87 -13.65 1.55
N GLN A 20 6.05 -13.18 2.48
CA GLN A 20 4.81 -13.86 2.87
C GLN A 20 3.66 -13.46 1.93
N THR A 21 3.03 -14.45 1.30
CA THR A 21 1.85 -14.25 0.46
C THR A 21 0.67 -15.09 0.94
N LYS A 22 -0.55 -14.64 0.60
CA LYS A 22 -1.79 -15.33 0.93
C LYS A 22 -2.62 -15.49 -0.35
N ALA A 23 -3.12 -16.70 -0.59
CA ALA A 23 -4.03 -16.96 -1.72
C ALA A 23 -5.42 -16.39 -1.42
N VAL A 24 -6.01 -15.67 -2.38
CA VAL A 24 -7.35 -15.09 -2.30
C VAL A 24 -8.13 -15.51 -3.55
N ARG A 25 -9.44 -15.79 -3.40
CA ARG A 25 -10.33 -16.07 -4.54
C ARG A 25 -10.96 -14.78 -5.02
N ILE A 26 -10.82 -14.49 -6.31
CA ILE A 26 -11.29 -13.26 -6.95
C ILE A 26 -11.91 -13.59 -8.32
N PRO A 27 -12.81 -12.73 -8.84
CA PRO A 27 -13.28 -12.83 -10.22
C PRO A 27 -12.11 -12.78 -11.22
N VAL A 28 -12.17 -13.60 -12.27
CA VAL A 28 -11.11 -13.68 -13.29
C VAL A 28 -10.87 -12.34 -13.98
N VAL A 29 -11.94 -11.55 -14.16
CA VAL A 29 -11.90 -10.26 -14.86
C VAL A 29 -10.94 -9.25 -14.23
N ILE A 30 -10.65 -9.36 -12.92
CA ILE A 30 -9.78 -8.44 -12.18
C ILE A 30 -8.44 -9.06 -11.76
N ALA A 31 -8.19 -10.31 -12.15
CA ALA A 31 -7.03 -11.07 -11.68
C ALA A 31 -5.71 -10.43 -12.10
N ASP A 32 -5.60 -10.02 -13.36
CA ASP A 32 -4.37 -9.44 -13.91
C ASP A 32 -4.05 -8.09 -13.26
N THR A 33 -5.08 -7.27 -13.02
CA THR A 33 -4.95 -5.95 -12.39
C THR A 33 -4.46 -6.08 -10.94
N ILE A 34 -5.04 -7.00 -10.17
CA ILE A 34 -4.61 -7.27 -8.79
C ILE A 34 -3.17 -7.80 -8.76
N LEU A 35 -2.80 -8.65 -9.72
CA LEU A 35 -1.46 -9.19 -9.81
C LEU A 35 -0.43 -8.11 -10.15
N GLU A 36 -0.77 -7.14 -11.00
CA GLU A 36 0.06 -5.99 -11.31
C GLU A 36 0.27 -5.09 -10.08
N VAL A 37 -0.82 -4.76 -9.37
CA VAL A 37 -0.77 -4.00 -8.11
C VAL A 37 0.12 -4.71 -7.09
N ALA A 38 -0.03 -6.03 -6.93
CA ALA A 38 0.77 -6.80 -5.99
C ALA A 38 2.27 -6.76 -6.32
N LYS A 39 2.64 -6.80 -7.60
CA LYS A 39 4.05 -6.68 -8.03
C LYS A 39 4.65 -5.31 -7.71
N ARG A 40 3.91 -4.24 -7.98
CA ARG A 40 4.34 -2.87 -7.67
C ARG A 40 4.61 -2.67 -6.18
N LEU A 41 3.73 -3.20 -5.34
CA LEU A 41 3.93 -3.20 -3.89
C LEU A 41 5.15 -4.03 -3.47
N ASP A 42 5.39 -5.16 -4.14
CA ASP A 42 6.56 -6.01 -3.89
C ASP A 42 7.88 -5.35 -4.34
N GLU A 43 7.83 -4.40 -5.28
CA GLU A 43 8.97 -3.58 -5.73
C GLU A 43 9.24 -2.38 -4.81
N GLY A 44 8.37 -2.11 -3.83
CA GLY A 44 8.53 -1.04 -2.84
C GLY A 44 7.70 0.21 -3.11
N GLU A 45 6.72 0.16 -4.01
CA GLU A 45 5.78 1.26 -4.21
C GLU A 45 4.82 1.42 -3.02
N SER A 46 4.45 2.66 -2.67
CA SER A 46 3.60 2.92 -1.51
C SER A 46 2.14 2.57 -1.80
N ILE A 47 1.45 2.02 -0.80
CA ILE A 47 0.04 1.60 -0.93
C ILE A 47 -0.87 2.76 -1.33
N GLU A 48 -0.55 3.96 -0.83
CA GLU A 48 -1.30 5.19 -1.10
C GLU A 48 -1.26 5.61 -2.58
N SER A 49 -0.16 5.35 -3.30
CA SER A 49 -0.08 5.67 -4.73
C SER A 49 -0.77 4.65 -5.63
N VAL A 50 -0.97 3.42 -5.14
CA VAL A 50 -1.49 2.30 -5.94
C VAL A 50 -2.99 2.07 -5.74
N ILE A 51 -3.54 2.32 -4.53
CA ILE A 51 -4.95 2.04 -4.22
C ILE A 51 -5.82 3.30 -4.27
N MET A 52 -5.27 4.47 -3.93
CA MET A 52 -5.98 5.73 -4.09
C MET A 52 -5.53 6.36 -5.40
N PRO A 53 -6.33 6.29 -6.50
CA PRO A 53 -6.12 7.26 -7.56
C PRO A 53 -6.19 8.63 -6.88
N LYS A 54 -5.23 9.52 -7.18
CA LYS A 54 -5.35 10.94 -6.88
C LYS A 54 -6.59 11.47 -7.62
N SER A 55 -7.78 11.20 -7.10
CA SER A 55 -8.93 12.03 -7.35
C SER A 55 -8.56 13.36 -6.73
N GLU A 56 -8.17 14.28 -7.60
CA GLU A 56 -8.04 15.71 -7.34
C GLU A 56 -9.07 16.15 -6.31
N THR A 57 -8.65 16.21 -5.04
CA THR A 57 -9.45 16.77 -3.96
C THR A 57 -8.79 18.09 -3.62
N THR A 58 -9.26 19.09 -4.36
CA THR A 58 -9.54 20.46 -3.92
C THR A 58 -8.87 20.87 -2.62
N GLN A 59 -7.95 21.83 -2.73
CA GLN A 59 -7.42 22.59 -1.61
C GLN A 59 -8.57 23.11 -0.72
N LEU A 60 -8.64 22.63 0.52
CA LEU A 60 -9.48 23.19 1.56
C LEU A 60 -8.59 23.64 2.72
N SER A 61 -8.24 24.92 2.63
CA SER A 61 -8.03 25.89 3.70
C SER A 61 -7.10 25.53 4.84
N GLN A 62 -5.90 26.11 4.76
CA GLN A 62 -5.24 26.74 5.90
C GLN A 62 -6.27 27.59 6.69
N GLY A 63 -6.37 27.39 8.00
CA GLY A 63 -7.26 28.19 8.83
C GLY A 63 -7.60 27.57 10.18
N VAL A 64 -6.59 27.24 10.99
CA VAL A 64 -6.79 27.30 12.44
C VAL A 64 -5.98 28.50 12.91
N GLY A 65 -6.68 29.64 12.93
CA GLY A 65 -6.15 30.91 13.38
C GLY A 65 -5.65 30.79 14.81
N GLU A 66 -4.55 31.50 15.04
CA GLU A 66 -4.06 31.91 16.34
C GLU A 66 -5.22 32.56 17.11
N ILE A 67 -5.82 31.82 18.05
CA ILE A 67 -6.67 32.42 19.07
C ILE A 67 -5.72 33.07 20.07
N GLY A 68 -5.28 34.28 19.76
CA GLY A 68 -4.82 35.23 20.75
C GLY A 68 -6.01 35.66 21.60
N THR A 69 -6.17 35.08 22.79
CA THR A 69 -6.94 35.74 23.85
C THR A 69 -6.00 36.64 24.63
N SER A 70 -5.98 37.90 24.22
CA SER A 70 -5.51 39.01 25.04
C SER A 70 -6.41 39.19 26.28
N LYS A 71 -5.74 39.43 27.41
CA LYS A 71 -6.13 40.33 28.51
C LYS A 71 -7.07 39.79 29.61
N ALA A 72 -6.50 39.64 30.80
CA ALA A 72 -7.16 40.03 32.04
C ALA A 72 -6.10 40.56 33.02
N ASP A 73 -6.10 41.87 33.19
CA ASP A 73 -5.57 42.54 34.38
C ASP A 73 -6.24 41.97 35.64
N SER A 74 -5.47 41.69 36.70
CA SER A 74 -5.93 41.92 38.08
C SER A 74 -4.74 42.00 39.03
N LYS A 75 -4.69 43.10 39.77
CA LYS A 75 -3.92 43.30 41.00
C LYS A 75 -4.42 42.33 42.08
N ASP A 76 -3.51 41.83 42.91
CA ASP A 76 -3.31 42.21 44.33
C ASP A 76 -2.00 41.61 44.86
#